data_AF-A0A835JNX2-F1
#
_entry.id   AF-A0A835JNX2-F1
#
_cell.length_a   1.000
_cell.length_b   1.000
_cell.length_c   1.000
_cell.angle_alpha   90.00
_cell.angle_beta   90.00
_cell.angle_gamma   90.00
#
_symmetry.space_group_name_H-M   'P 1'
#
loop_
_entity.id
_entity.type
_entity.pdbx_description
1 polymer ?
#
loop_
_entity_poly.entity_id
_entity_poly.type
_entity_poly.pdbx_seq_one_letter_code
_entity_poly.pdbx_strand_id
1 'polypeptide(L)'
;MLLELGVERPPVWLGLAYEARSMEIRKCCEKHPSFLERSENVDLVVEVTRQPWNVFRPDGVIFFSTFWDFVEGKSPVIFNPLRTADDVDLAGEFVLGGSIYYHEKGGRM
;
A
#
# COMPACT_ATOMS: atom_id res chain seq x y z
N MET A 1 -27.37 -15.05 18.77
CA MET A 1 -26.93 -14.37 19.99
C MET A 1 -25.58 -13.74 19.67
N LEU A 2 -25.56 -12.49 19.24
CA LEU A 2 -24.31 -11.76 19.00
C LEU A 2 -23.73 -11.42 20.38
N LEU A 3 -22.50 -11.82 20.61
CA LEU A 3 -21.74 -11.53 21.83
C LEU A 3 -21.70 -10.02 22.04
N GLU A 4 -22.18 -9.54 23.18
CA GLU A 4 -21.96 -8.17 23.63
C GLU A 4 -20.47 -8.02 23.95
N LEU A 5 -19.69 -7.62 22.95
CA LEU A 5 -18.37 -7.04 23.19
C LEU A 5 -18.60 -5.79 24.04
N GLY A 6 -17.92 -5.68 25.19
CA GLY A 6 -18.05 -4.55 26.12
C GLY A 6 -17.50 -3.24 25.55
N VAL A 7 -18.15 -2.71 24.50
CA VAL A 7 -17.79 -1.48 23.79
C VAL A 7 -19.03 -0.58 23.68
N GLU A 8 -18.83 0.72 23.85
CA GLU A 8 -19.92 1.72 23.86
C GLU A 8 -20.64 1.83 22.51
N ARG A 9 -19.91 1.61 21.41
CA ARG A 9 -20.44 1.63 20.04
C ARG A 9 -19.58 0.78 19.10
N PRO A 10 -20.10 0.39 17.92
CA PRO A 10 -19.29 -0.26 16.89
C PRO A 10 -18.14 0.66 16.43
N PRO A 11 -16.90 0.16 16.31
CA PRO A 11 -15.80 0.92 15.74
C PRO A 11 -16.01 1.12 14.23
N VAL A 12 -15.63 2.29 13.73
CA VAL A 12 -15.80 2.69 12.33
C VAL A 12 -14.49 3.27 11.80
N TRP A 13 -14.11 2.84 10.60
CA TRP A 13 -13.03 3.40 9.80
C TRP A 13 -13.46 3.52 8.33
N LEU A 14 -12.69 4.25 7.53
CA LEU A 14 -12.97 4.46 6.12
C LEU A 14 -12.10 3.55 5.26
N GLY A 15 -12.63 3.12 4.11
CA GLY A 15 -11.89 2.34 3.14
C GLY A 15 -11.14 3.20 2.12
N LEU A 16 -10.11 2.61 1.51
CA LEU A 16 -9.18 3.25 0.56
C LEU A 16 -9.85 3.98 -0.62
N ALA A 17 -11.03 3.53 -1.07
CA ALA A 17 -11.78 4.17 -2.16
C ALA A 17 -12.30 5.57 -1.82
N TYR A 18 -12.55 5.83 -0.52
CA TYR A 18 -12.90 7.17 -0.03
C TYR A 18 -11.67 8.07 0.00
N GLU A 19 -10.56 7.54 0.50
CA GLU A 19 -9.28 8.23 0.63
C GLU A 19 -8.77 8.74 -0.72
N ALA A 20 -8.79 7.90 -1.77
CA ALA A 20 -8.39 8.29 -3.12
C ALA A 20 -9.21 9.44 -3.75
N ARG A 21 -10.36 9.80 -3.16
CA ARG A 21 -11.23 10.90 -3.63
C ARG A 21 -11.09 12.18 -2.81
N SER A 22 -10.33 12.19 -1.72
CA SER A 22 -10.14 13.39 -0.92
C SER A 22 -9.32 14.44 -1.69
N MET A 23 -9.58 15.72 -1.40
CA MET A 23 -8.83 16.80 -2.04
C MET A 23 -7.38 16.85 -1.54
N GLU A 24 -7.16 16.46 -0.30
CA GLU A 24 -5.87 16.43 0.38
C GLU A 24 -4.96 15.34 -0.21
N ILE A 25 -5.50 14.14 -0.49
CA ILE A 25 -4.75 13.08 -1.17
C ILE A 25 -4.44 13.50 -2.60
N ARG A 26 -5.38 14.12 -3.31
CA ARG A 26 -5.13 14.63 -4.67
C ARG A 26 -3.99 15.65 -4.71
N LYS A 27 -3.96 16.62 -3.79
CA LYS A 27 -2.86 17.59 -3.68
C LYS A 27 -1.52 16.92 -3.35
N CYS A 28 -1.53 15.87 -2.51
CA CYS A 28 -0.34 15.08 -2.25
C CYS A 28 0.15 14.36 -3.51
N CYS A 29 -0.76 13.74 -4.28
CA CYS A 29 -0.45 13.12 -5.57
C CYS A 29 0.05 14.13 -6.61
N GLU A 30 -0.45 15.37 -6.63
CA GLU A 30 0.04 16.42 -7.55
C GLU A 30 1.48 16.83 -7.22
N LYS A 31 1.84 16.90 -5.92
CA LYS A 31 3.19 17.26 -5.46
C LYS A 31 4.19 16.12 -5.60
N HIS A 32 3.75 14.91 -5.27
CA HIS A 32 4.53 13.69 -5.30
C HIS A 32 3.83 12.73 -6.24
N PRO A 33 4.01 12.82 -7.58
CA PRO A 33 3.26 12.01 -8.54
C PRO A 33 3.55 10.52 -8.41
N SER A 34 4.78 10.16 -8.02
CA SER A 34 5.18 8.77 -7.82
C SER A 34 4.42 8.13 -6.67
N PHE A 35 3.71 7.03 -6.94
CA PHE A 35 3.06 6.25 -5.90
C PHE A 35 4.09 5.63 -4.95
N LEU A 36 5.20 5.13 -5.51
CA LEU A 36 6.26 4.48 -4.75
C LEU A 36 6.94 5.46 -3.78
N GLU A 37 7.22 6.68 -4.21
CA GLU A 37 7.78 7.73 -3.36
C GLU A 37 6.90 7.97 -2.14
N ARG A 38 5.58 8.10 -2.34
CA ARG A 38 4.62 8.32 -1.25
C ARG A 38 4.53 7.14 -0.30
N SER A 39 4.81 5.91 -0.76
CA SER A 39 4.71 4.70 0.07
C SER A 39 6.00 4.32 0.81
N GLU A 40 7.14 4.85 0.37
CA GLU A 40 8.45 4.55 0.97
C GLU A 40 8.98 5.69 1.84
N ASN A 41 8.60 6.94 1.53
CA ASN A 41 8.98 8.08 2.36
C ASN A 41 8.11 8.13 3.63
N VAL A 42 8.76 7.98 4.78
CA VAL A 42 8.11 7.93 6.10
C VAL A 42 7.20 9.14 6.35
N ASP A 43 7.65 10.36 6.01
CA ASP A 43 6.87 11.57 6.26
C ASP A 43 5.61 11.60 5.41
N LEU A 44 5.71 11.21 4.13
CA LEU A 44 4.57 11.13 3.22
C LEU A 44 3.60 10.02 3.63
N VAL A 45 4.11 8.86 4.02
CA VAL A 45 3.30 7.75 4.54
C VAL A 45 2.49 8.19 5.77
N VAL A 46 3.15 8.86 6.72
CA VAL A 46 2.48 9.38 7.93
C VAL A 46 1.46 10.45 7.56
N GLU A 47 1.80 11.36 6.65
CA GLU A 47 0.89 12.41 6.19
C GLU A 47 -0.39 11.81 5.59
N VAL A 48 -0.25 10.92 4.59
CA VAL A 48 -1.37 10.29 3.88
C VAL A 48 -2.22 9.42 4.82
N THR A 49 -1.59 8.59 5.63
CA THR A 49 -2.27 7.70 6.61
C THR A 49 -3.13 8.49 7.60
N ARG A 50 -2.71 9.71 7.97
CA ARG A 50 -3.42 10.52 8.98
C ARG A 50 -4.55 11.39 8.42
N GLN A 51 -4.65 11.57 7.10
CA GLN A 51 -5.66 12.46 6.53
C GLN A 51 -7.10 12.09 6.92
N PRO A 52 -7.52 10.80 6.92
CA PRO A 52 -8.87 10.42 7.36
C PRO A 52 -9.14 10.77 8.83
N TRP A 53 -8.12 10.59 9.69
CA TRP A 53 -8.19 10.94 11.11
C TRP A 53 -8.40 12.44 11.32
N ASN A 54 -7.72 13.27 10.53
CA ASN A 54 -7.83 14.73 10.66
C ASN A 54 -9.22 15.27 10.29
N VAL A 55 -9.96 14.59 9.39
CA VAL A 55 -11.27 15.05 8.92
C VAL A 55 -12.45 14.42 9.67
N PHE A 56 -12.47 13.09 9.79
CA PHE A 56 -13.67 12.35 10.27
C PHE A 56 -13.57 11.84 11.68
N ARG A 57 -12.36 11.86 12.22
CA ARG A 57 -12.05 11.27 13.50
C ARG A 57 -12.55 9.79 13.66
N PRO A 58 -12.23 8.85 12.74
CA PRO A 58 -12.53 7.41 12.87
C PRO A 58 -11.80 6.74 14.04
N ASP A 59 -12.24 5.55 14.41
CA ASP A 59 -11.64 4.72 15.47
C ASP A 59 -10.31 4.08 15.05
N GLY A 60 -9.99 4.10 13.75
CA GLY A 60 -8.77 3.56 13.20
C GLY A 60 -8.40 4.23 11.87
N VAL A 61 -7.13 4.10 11.52
CA VAL A 61 -6.57 4.51 10.22
C VAL A 61 -5.86 3.32 9.58
N ILE A 62 -5.82 3.29 8.25
CA ILE A 62 -5.17 2.24 7.48
C ILE A 62 -3.79 2.74 7.05
N PHE A 63 -2.74 1.95 7.31
CA PHE A 63 -1.37 2.28 6.95
C PHE A 63 -1.19 2.33 5.43
N PHE A 64 -0.74 3.48 4.92
CA PHE A 64 -0.47 3.67 3.50
C PHE A 64 0.88 3.05 3.11
N SER A 65 0.85 1.97 2.33
CA SER A 65 2.08 1.35 1.77
C SER A 65 1.79 0.57 0.50
N THR A 66 2.82 0.39 -0.33
CA THR A 66 2.85 -0.56 -1.43
C THR A 66 4.28 -1.04 -1.64
N PHE A 67 4.43 -2.17 -2.29
CA PHE A 67 5.70 -2.69 -2.81
C PHE A 67 5.70 -2.77 -4.36
N TRP A 68 4.59 -2.38 -4.98
CA TRP A 68 4.44 -2.34 -6.43
C TRP A 68 4.64 -0.93 -6.96
N ASP A 69 5.44 -0.80 -8.02
CA ASP A 69 5.48 0.40 -8.83
C ASP A 69 4.27 0.44 -9.77
N PHE A 70 3.65 1.62 -9.85
CA PHE A 70 2.47 1.87 -10.66
C PHE A 70 2.83 2.86 -11.76
N VAL A 71 2.80 2.39 -13.00
CA VAL A 71 2.80 3.29 -14.15
C VAL A 71 1.40 3.86 -14.30
N GLU A 72 1.29 5.19 -14.41
CA GLU A 72 -0.01 5.87 -14.53
C GLU A 72 -0.87 5.25 -15.65
N GLY A 73 -2.14 4.99 -15.34
CA GLY A 73 -3.08 4.36 -16.26
C GLY A 73 -2.88 2.85 -16.47
N LYS A 74 -1.91 2.23 -15.79
CA LYS A 74 -1.66 0.78 -15.84
C LYS A 74 -1.75 0.17 -14.45
N SER A 75 -2.27 -1.06 -14.41
CA SER A 75 -2.17 -1.91 -13.22
C SER A 75 -0.71 -2.31 -12.98
N PRO A 76 -0.34 -2.69 -11.75
CA PRO A 76 0.96 -3.29 -11.46
C PRO A 76 1.28 -4.42 -12.42
N VAL A 77 2.49 -4.41 -12.95
CA VAL A 77 2.96 -5.44 -13.89
C VAL A 77 3.95 -6.35 -13.17
N ILE A 78 3.61 -7.63 -13.07
CA ILE A 78 4.56 -8.66 -12.64
C ILE A 78 5.37 -9.07 -13.87
N PHE A 79 6.63 -8.64 -13.94
CA PHE A 79 7.49 -8.85 -15.11
C PHE A 79 7.71 -10.34 -15.43
N ASN A 80 7.95 -11.17 -14.41
CA ASN A 80 8.11 -12.61 -14.55
C ASN A 80 7.03 -13.34 -13.74
N PRO A 81 5.83 -13.58 -14.31
CA PRO A 81 4.77 -14.27 -13.61
C PRO A 81 5.13 -15.74 -13.41
N LEU A 82 4.90 -16.26 -12.19
CA LEU A 82 5.14 -17.67 -11.88
C LEU A 82 4.25 -18.58 -12.76
N ARG A 83 4.83 -19.58 -13.41
CA ARG A 83 4.11 -20.52 -14.29
C ARG A 83 4.30 -21.99 -13.90
N THR A 84 5.40 -22.31 -13.24
CA THR A 84 5.83 -23.68 -12.93
C THR A 84 6.18 -23.83 -11.45
N ALA A 85 6.31 -25.08 -10.99
CA ALA A 85 6.78 -25.36 -9.62
C ALA A 85 8.20 -24.82 -9.40
N ASP A 86 9.08 -24.98 -10.39
CA ASP A 86 10.45 -24.46 -10.35
C ASP A 86 10.49 -22.93 -10.18
N ASP A 87 9.50 -22.19 -10.72
CA ASP A 87 9.41 -20.74 -10.50
C ASP A 87 9.10 -20.40 -9.03
N VAL A 88 8.33 -21.24 -8.35
CA VAL A 88 7.99 -21.07 -6.92
C VAL A 88 9.23 -21.28 -6.06
N ASP A 89 10.09 -22.23 -6.42
CA ASP A 89 11.34 -22.50 -5.70
C ASP A 89 12.35 -21.34 -5.79
N LEU A 90 12.19 -20.45 -6.77
CA LEU A 90 12.98 -19.21 -6.89
C LEU A 90 12.46 -18.06 -6.01
N ALA A 91 11.25 -18.17 -5.44
CA ALA A 91 10.70 -17.14 -4.57
C ALA A 91 11.40 -17.18 -3.20
N GLY A 92 12.09 -16.09 -2.85
CA GLY A 92 12.74 -15.95 -1.56
C GLY A 92 11.75 -15.69 -0.42
N GLU A 93 12.15 -16.02 0.81
CA GLU A 93 11.40 -15.64 2.01
C GLU A 93 11.48 -14.11 2.23
N PHE A 94 10.33 -13.50 2.55
CA PHE A 94 10.30 -12.08 2.90
C PHE A 94 10.87 -11.87 4.30
N VAL A 95 12.00 -11.15 4.38
CA VAL A 95 12.66 -10.82 5.65
C VAL A 95 12.37 -9.37 6.02
N LEU A 96 11.72 -9.17 7.18
CA LEU A 96 11.48 -7.83 7.72
C LEU A 96 12.81 -7.10 7.98
N GLY A 97 12.93 -5.88 7.46
CA GLY A 97 14.15 -5.08 7.57
C GLY A 97 15.27 -5.51 6.61
N GLY A 98 15.06 -6.55 5.80
CA GLY A 98 15.92 -6.88 4.66
C GLY A 98 15.63 -5.97 3.46
N SER A 99 16.58 -5.88 2.53
CA SER A 99 16.33 -5.25 1.23
C SER A 99 15.54 -6.17 0.31
N ILE A 100 14.58 -5.60 -0.40
CA ILE A 100 13.81 -6.29 -1.44
C ILE A 100 14.71 -6.41 -2.68
N TYR A 101 15.38 -7.55 -2.84
CA TYR A 101 16.19 -7.81 -4.04
C TYR A 101 15.29 -8.29 -5.17
N TYR A 102 15.22 -7.52 -6.26
CA TYR A 102 14.76 -8.06 -7.53
C TYR A 102 15.86 -8.97 -8.08
N HIS A 103 15.59 -10.28 -8.18
CA HIS A 103 16.43 -11.17 -8.99
C HIS A 103 16.21 -10.83 -10.47
N GLU A 104 17.04 -9.95 -11.04
CA GLU A 104 17.20 -9.87 -12.48
C GLU A 104 17.82 -11.19 -12.98
N LYS A 105 16.98 -12.11 -13.48
CA LYS A 105 17.45 -13.15 -14.38
C LYS A 105 17.10 -12.76 -15.81
N GLY A 106 18.15 -12.44 -16.58
CA GLY A 106 18.15 -12.64 -18.02
C GLY A 106 18.34 -11.39 -18.87
N GLY A 107 19.55 -10.81 -18.83
CA GLY A 107 20.07 -10.10 -19.99
C GLY A 107 20.08 -11.04 -21.21
N ARG A 108 19.51 -10.57 -22.32
CA ARG A 108 19.78 -11.15 -23.65
C ARG A 108 21.22 -10.80 -24.03
N MET A 109 22.05 -11.82 -24.23
CA MET A 109 22.99 -11.82 -25.36
C MET A 109 22.23 -12.21 -26.61
#